data_AF-A0A8C1D9T1-F1
#
_entry.id   AF-A0A8C1D9T1-F1
#
_cell.length_a   1.000
_cell.length_b   1.000
_cell.length_c   1.000
_cell.angle_alpha   90.00
_cell.angle_beta   90.00
_cell.angle_gamma   90.00
#
_symmetry.space_group_name_H-M   'P 1'
#
loop_
_entity.id
_entity.type
_entity.pdbx_description
1 polymer ?
#
loop_
_entity_poly.entity_id
_entity_poly.type
_entity_poly.pdbx_seq_one_letter_code
_entity_poly.pdbx_strand_id
1 'polypeptide(L)'
;MVHSTETQTQRMDSWFNMLLLCGLLLIASLQTTNAFRFRRSKSEENHMLNTNIHNLQIHYNTKGPEWIGKHVFVSHLDQLNSEASCTCQTLLLERMLKIYEDIFQDMSKSKSKETEVKDSLNYVITKVRDLKHRYSQEQKVWRELQDIHSVKVKNETIQGALNDFLMVFNRAKTEKPVKLQ
;
A
#
# COMPACT_ATOMS: atom_id res chain seq x y z
N MET A 1 58.92 1.22 -51.61
CA MET A 1 58.75 1.63 -50.21
C MET A 1 57.29 2.04 -50.02
N VAL A 2 56.55 1.17 -49.31
CA VAL A 2 55.26 1.36 -48.63
C VAL A 2 54.25 2.32 -49.29
N HIS A 3 53.52 1.80 -50.29
CA HIS A 3 52.15 2.22 -50.54
C HIS A 3 51.21 1.36 -49.70
N SER A 4 50.13 1.97 -49.22
CA SER A 4 49.01 1.33 -48.51
C SER A 4 49.22 1.08 -47.01
N THR A 5 49.01 2.10 -46.18
CA THR A 5 48.61 1.92 -44.76
C THR A 5 47.87 3.14 -44.19
N GLU A 6 48.09 4.38 -44.68
CA GLU A 6 47.48 5.57 -44.04
C GLU A 6 45.98 5.79 -44.32
N THR A 7 45.44 5.28 -45.43
CA THR A 7 44.02 5.52 -45.80
C THR A 7 43.02 4.56 -45.14
N GLN A 8 43.49 3.46 -44.54
CA GLN A 8 42.61 2.54 -43.81
C GLN A 8 42.39 2.97 -42.35
N THR A 9 43.39 3.58 -41.71
CA THR A 9 43.35 3.97 -40.29
C THR A 9 42.33 5.10 -40.05
N GLN A 10 42.34 6.16 -40.87
CA GLN A 10 41.37 7.25 -40.75
C GLN A 10 39.90 6.84 -40.95
N ARG A 11 39.65 5.83 -41.79
CA ARG A 11 38.29 5.33 -42.06
C ARG A 11 37.79 4.44 -40.92
N MET A 12 38.68 3.65 -40.31
CA MET A 12 38.36 2.84 -39.14
C MET A 12 38.10 3.69 -37.90
N ASP A 13 38.88 4.76 -37.67
CA ASP A 13 38.70 5.66 -36.52
C ASP A 13 37.37 6.42 -36.55
N SER A 14 36.93 6.83 -37.75
CA SER A 14 35.63 7.51 -37.93
C SER A 14 34.45 6.56 -37.67
N TRP A 15 34.57 5.29 -38.07
CA TRP A 15 33.49 4.32 -37.89
C TRP A 15 33.39 3.83 -36.45
N PHE A 16 34.53 3.63 -35.77
CA PHE A 16 34.58 3.33 -34.34
C PHE A 16 34.02 4.47 -33.49
N ASN A 17 34.31 5.73 -33.82
CA ASN A 17 33.74 6.88 -33.12
C ASN A 17 32.22 6.99 -33.30
N MET A 18 31.68 6.68 -34.48
CA MET A 18 30.23 6.69 -34.72
C MET A 18 29.51 5.53 -34.00
N LEU A 19 30.12 4.33 -33.96
CA LEU A 19 29.63 3.20 -33.18
C LEU A 19 29.66 3.47 -31.67
N LEU A 20 30.70 4.14 -31.17
CA LEU A 20 30.80 4.55 -29.77
C LEU A 20 29.75 5.62 -29.40
N LEU A 21 29.52 6.61 -30.26
CA LEU A 21 28.47 7.63 -30.05
C LEU A 21 27.07 7.03 -30.08
N CYS A 22 26.79 6.12 -31.01
CA CYS A 22 25.52 5.38 -31.06
C CYS A 22 25.35 4.46 -29.83
N GLY A 23 26.41 3.81 -29.37
CA GLY A 23 26.41 3.02 -28.14
C GLY A 23 26.15 3.84 -26.88
N LEU A 24 26.74 5.03 -26.76
CA LEU A 24 26.52 5.93 -25.63
C LEU A 24 25.11 6.53 -25.62
N LEU A 25 24.53 6.82 -26.79
CA LEU A 25 23.13 7.26 -26.92
C LEU A 25 22.13 6.15 -26.53
N LEU A 26 22.43 4.89 -26.85
CA LEU A 26 21.61 3.74 -26.46
C LEU A 26 21.71 3.43 -24.96
N ILE A 27 22.89 3.60 -24.35
CA ILE A 27 23.06 3.41 -22.89
C ILE A 27 22.40 4.57 -22.11
N ALA A 28 22.51 5.81 -22.59
CA ALA A 28 21.85 6.97 -21.98
C ALA A 28 20.31 6.88 -22.06
N SER A 29 19.76 6.29 -23.12
CA SER A 29 18.30 6.10 -23.29
C SER A 29 17.73 4.92 -22.50
N LEU A 30 18.49 3.83 -22.32
CA LEU A 30 18.05 2.68 -21.53
C LEU A 30 18.15 2.90 -20.01
N GLN A 31 19.14 3.66 -19.52
CA GLN A 31 19.42 3.75 -18.08
C GLN A 31 18.76 4.93 -17.34
N THR A 32 18.10 5.86 -18.04
CA THR A 32 17.53 7.07 -17.38
C THR A 32 16.01 7.18 -17.43
N THR A 33 15.29 6.33 -18.15
CA THR A 33 13.83 6.51 -18.29
C THR A 33 13.02 5.72 -17.28
N ASN A 34 13.33 4.45 -17.01
CA ASN A 34 12.45 3.63 -16.17
C ASN A 34 12.62 3.87 -14.67
N ALA A 35 13.85 3.91 -14.15
CA ALA A 35 14.10 4.13 -12.72
C ALA A 35 13.74 5.56 -12.27
N PHE A 36 14.00 6.58 -13.10
CA PHE A 36 13.60 7.96 -12.80
C PHE A 36 12.11 8.20 -12.99
N ARG A 37 11.45 7.62 -14.00
CA ARG A 37 9.98 7.72 -14.13
C ARG A 37 9.26 7.03 -12.98
N PHE A 38 9.72 5.86 -12.53
CA PHE A 38 9.14 5.17 -11.36
C PHE A 38 9.36 5.93 -10.06
N ARG A 39 10.54 6.53 -9.87
CA ARG A 39 10.84 7.35 -8.69
C ARG A 39 10.05 8.66 -8.69
N ARG A 40 9.90 9.29 -9.87
CA ARG A 40 9.11 10.51 -10.04
C ARG A 40 7.62 10.25 -9.83
N SER A 41 7.06 9.19 -10.41
CA SER A 41 5.65 8.85 -10.23
C SER A 41 5.29 8.57 -8.77
N LYS A 42 6.13 7.83 -8.04
CA LYS A 42 5.92 7.59 -6.60
C LYS A 42 6.05 8.87 -5.77
N SER A 43 7.01 9.74 -6.11
CA SER A 43 7.17 11.03 -5.44
C SER A 43 6.01 11.99 -5.71
N GLU A 44 5.50 12.01 -6.95
CA GLU A 44 4.37 12.83 -7.37
C GLU A 44 3.06 12.33 -6.77
N GLU A 45 2.85 11.02 -6.71
CA GLU A 45 1.72 10.40 -6.02
C GLU A 45 1.73 10.75 -4.52
N ASN A 46 2.88 10.62 -3.85
CA ASN A 46 3.00 11.02 -2.45
C ASN A 46 2.76 12.51 -2.25
N HIS A 47 3.26 13.36 -3.16
CA HIS A 47 3.02 14.80 -3.11
C HIS A 47 1.53 15.13 -3.25
N MET A 48 0.85 14.56 -4.25
CA MET A 48 -0.59 14.77 -4.45
C MET A 48 -1.41 14.29 -3.25
N LEU A 49 -1.09 13.12 -2.68
CA LEU A 49 -1.76 12.65 -1.47
C LEU A 49 -1.59 13.63 -0.31
N ASN A 50 -0.37 14.12 -0.09
CA ASN A 50 -0.08 15.10 0.95
C ASN A 50 -0.83 16.42 0.73
N THR A 51 -0.87 16.94 -0.50
CA THR A 51 -1.64 18.16 -0.85
C THR A 51 -3.13 17.98 -0.55
N ASN A 52 -3.72 16.86 -0.99
CA ASN A 52 -5.15 16.63 -0.77
C ASN A 52 -5.49 16.46 0.71
N ILE A 53 -4.66 15.75 1.48
CA ILE A 53 -4.83 15.67 2.94
C ILE A 53 -4.70 17.06 3.57
N HIS A 54 -3.71 17.86 3.14
CA HIS A 54 -3.51 19.20 3.66
C HIS A 54 -4.73 20.12 3.42
N ASN A 55 -5.33 20.05 2.24
CA ASN A 55 -6.56 20.77 1.90
C ASN A 55 -7.72 20.37 2.81
N LEU A 56 -7.92 19.07 3.02
CA LEU A 56 -8.94 18.57 3.94
C LEU A 56 -8.69 19.02 5.38
N GLN A 57 -7.44 19.00 5.83
CA GLN A 57 -7.08 19.47 7.17
C GLN A 57 -7.38 20.96 7.38
N ILE A 58 -7.20 21.78 6.35
CA ILE A 58 -7.57 23.21 6.39
C ILE A 58 -9.09 23.34 6.46
N HIS A 59 -9.82 22.69 5.56
CA HIS A 59 -11.28 22.81 5.47
C HIS A 59 -11.98 22.36 6.77
N TYR A 60 -11.53 21.25 7.37
CA TYR A 60 -12.08 20.71 8.61
C TYR A 60 -11.39 21.26 9.88
N ASN A 61 -10.51 22.24 9.74
CA ASN A 61 -9.77 22.89 10.83
C ASN A 61 -9.08 21.89 11.79
N THR A 62 -8.37 20.89 11.26
CA THR A 62 -7.74 19.82 12.06
C THR A 62 -6.27 20.06 12.40
N LYS A 63 -5.77 21.29 12.18
CA LYS A 63 -4.39 21.70 12.52
C LYS A 63 -4.27 22.48 13.82
N GLY A 64 -5.40 22.81 14.45
CA GLY A 64 -5.41 23.53 15.72
C GLY A 64 -4.82 22.71 16.88
N PRO A 65 -4.34 23.38 17.95
CA PRO A 65 -3.75 22.72 19.11
C PRO A 65 -4.72 21.77 19.82
N GLU A 66 -6.03 21.96 19.67
CA GLU A 66 -7.07 21.09 20.19
C GLU A 66 -7.02 19.66 19.62
N TRP A 67 -6.30 19.43 18.53
CA TRP A 67 -6.14 18.11 17.89
C TRP A 67 -4.81 17.42 18.24
N ILE A 68 -3.93 18.06 19.02
CA ILE A 68 -2.67 17.44 19.46
C ILE A 68 -2.97 16.17 20.27
N GLY A 69 -2.38 15.05 19.86
CA GLY A 69 -2.59 13.75 20.49
C GLY A 69 -3.95 13.09 20.18
N LYS A 70 -4.86 13.79 19.47
CA LYS A 70 -6.17 13.24 19.07
C LYS A 70 -6.05 12.50 17.75
N HIS A 71 -5.55 11.27 17.83
CA HIS A 71 -5.36 10.41 16.67
C HIS A 71 -6.29 9.20 16.73
N VAL A 72 -6.83 8.79 15.58
CA VAL A 72 -7.73 7.62 15.51
C VAL A 72 -6.99 6.31 15.74
N PHE A 73 -5.76 6.18 15.22
CA PHE A 73 -5.03 4.89 15.22
C PHE A 73 -3.56 4.95 15.68
N VAL A 74 -3.01 6.11 16.07
CA VAL A 74 -1.56 6.21 16.39
C VAL A 74 -1.13 5.23 17.48
N SER A 75 -1.93 5.06 18.54
CA SER A 75 -1.64 4.08 19.60
C SER A 75 -1.53 2.63 19.11
N HIS A 76 -2.25 2.29 18.04
CA HIS A 76 -2.19 0.97 17.43
C HIS A 76 -1.00 0.87 16.47
N LEU A 77 -0.62 1.95 15.79
CA LEU A 77 0.55 1.98 14.89
C LEU A 77 1.86 1.76 15.66
N ASP A 78 2.00 2.34 16.86
CA ASP A 78 3.20 2.18 17.68
C ASP A 78 3.43 0.70 18.07
N GLN A 79 2.35 -0.05 18.30
CA GLN A 79 2.39 -1.48 18.60
C GLN A 79 2.76 -2.33 17.37
N LEU A 80 2.38 -1.90 16.17
CA LEU A 80 2.76 -2.59 14.93
C LEU A 80 4.27 -2.47 14.66
N ASN A 81 4.90 -1.38 15.10
CA ASN A 81 6.32 -1.14 14.88
C ASN A 81 7.24 -1.85 15.90
N SER A 82 6.69 -2.39 17.00
CA SER A 82 7.48 -3.04 18.06
C SER A 82 7.70 -4.55 17.87
N GLU A 83 7.05 -5.19 16.90
CA GLU A 83 7.17 -6.62 16.62
C GLU A 83 7.50 -6.89 15.15
N ALA A 84 8.12 -8.03 14.85
CA ALA A 84 8.36 -8.45 13.47
C ALA A 84 7.01 -8.62 12.73
N SER A 85 6.93 -8.05 11.52
CA SER A 85 5.76 -8.12 10.63
C SER A 85 5.16 -9.53 10.57
N CYS A 86 4.06 -9.75 11.26
CA CYS A 86 3.28 -10.98 11.18
C CYS A 86 1.97 -10.74 10.42
N THR A 87 1.34 -11.82 9.96
CA THR A 87 0.04 -11.79 9.26
C THR A 87 -1.10 -11.14 10.08
N CYS A 88 -0.95 -11.03 11.41
CA CYS A 88 -1.94 -10.34 12.25
C CYS A 88 -1.84 -8.81 12.12
N GLN A 89 -0.63 -8.28 11.94
CA GLN A 89 -0.40 -6.85 11.76
C GLN A 89 -0.96 -6.35 10.42
N THR A 90 -0.87 -7.16 9.36
CA THR A 90 -1.46 -6.81 8.05
C THR A 90 -2.98 -6.74 8.12
N LEU A 91 -3.62 -7.64 8.88
CA LEU A 91 -5.06 -7.59 9.14
C LEU A 91 -5.47 -6.30 9.85
N LEU A 92 -4.70 -5.86 10.86
CA LEU A 92 -4.97 -4.60 11.57
C LEU A 92 -4.86 -3.39 10.63
N LEU A 93 -3.82 -3.33 9.80
CA LEU A 93 -3.66 -2.25 8.82
C LEU A 93 -4.82 -2.20 7.84
N GLU A 94 -5.26 -3.35 7.34
CA GLU A 94 -6.39 -3.40 6.42
C GLU A 94 -7.69 -2.93 7.08
N ARG A 95 -7.93 -3.27 8.36
CA ARG A 95 -9.08 -2.74 9.12
C ARG A 95 -9.01 -1.22 9.29
N MET A 96 -7.84 -0.66 9.60
CA MET A 96 -7.65 0.79 9.69
C MET A 96 -7.94 1.48 8.36
N LEU A 97 -7.45 0.92 7.24
CA LEU A 97 -7.74 1.44 5.91
C LEU A 97 -9.24 1.39 5.58
N LYS A 98 -9.94 0.31 5.96
CA LYS A 98 -11.39 0.23 5.79
C LYS A 98 -12.12 1.34 6.56
N ILE A 99 -11.71 1.62 7.80
CA ILE A 99 -12.32 2.68 8.61
C ILE A 99 -12.04 4.06 8.00
N TYR A 100 -10.82 4.33 7.52
CA TYR A 100 -10.54 5.59 6.83
C TYR A 100 -11.35 5.75 5.54
N GLU A 101 -11.53 4.67 4.76
CA GLU A 101 -12.42 4.69 3.61
C GLU A 101 -13.85 5.10 4.02
N ASP A 102 -14.38 4.52 5.09
CA ASP A 102 -15.73 4.81 5.59
C ASP A 102 -15.87 6.25 6.07
N ILE A 103 -14.89 6.75 6.83
CA ILE A 103 -14.84 8.15 7.29
C ILE A 103 -14.85 9.10 6.09
N PHE A 104 -13.95 8.90 5.12
CA PHE A 104 -13.87 9.79 3.96
C PHE A 104 -15.10 9.70 3.06
N GLN A 105 -15.69 8.51 2.89
CA GLN A 105 -16.96 8.34 2.20
C GLN A 105 -18.11 9.04 2.92
N ASP A 106 -18.11 9.05 4.25
CA ASP A 106 -19.15 9.76 4.98
C ASP A 106 -18.98 11.28 4.89
N MET A 107 -17.73 11.76 4.98
CA MET A 107 -17.39 13.15 4.72
C MET A 107 -17.80 13.59 3.31
N SER A 108 -17.71 12.71 2.30
CA SER A 108 -18.10 13.02 0.92
C SER A 108 -19.60 13.06 0.68
N LYS A 109 -20.41 12.45 1.56
CA LYS A 109 -21.88 12.59 1.54
C LYS A 109 -22.33 13.96 2.06
N SER A 110 -21.49 14.65 2.82
CA SER A 110 -21.81 15.99 3.30
C SER A 110 -22.06 16.91 2.09
N LYS A 111 -23.07 17.79 2.19
CA LYS A 111 -23.48 18.70 1.10
C LYS A 111 -22.47 19.85 0.90
N SER A 112 -21.17 19.61 1.04
CA SER A 112 -20.16 20.62 0.74
C SER A 112 -20.39 21.12 -0.69
N LYS A 113 -20.45 22.45 -0.85
CA LYS A 113 -20.58 23.09 -2.16
C LYS A 113 -19.21 23.34 -2.80
N GLU A 114 -18.12 23.14 -2.05
CA GLU A 114 -16.75 23.39 -2.49
C GLU A 114 -16.25 22.23 -3.33
N THR A 115 -16.04 22.49 -4.62
CA THR A 115 -15.53 21.49 -5.59
C THR A 115 -14.16 20.96 -5.17
N GLU A 116 -13.28 21.82 -4.67
CA GLU A 116 -11.92 21.42 -4.24
C GLU A 116 -11.95 20.39 -3.11
N VAL A 117 -12.86 20.53 -2.14
CA VAL A 117 -13.01 19.56 -1.04
C VAL A 117 -13.51 18.21 -1.56
N LYS A 118 -14.43 18.22 -2.53
CA LYS A 118 -14.93 16.99 -3.16
C LYS A 118 -13.83 16.28 -3.93
N ASP A 119 -13.04 17.03 -4.70
CA ASP A 119 -11.94 16.47 -5.48
C ASP A 119 -10.88 15.86 -4.56
N SER A 120 -10.53 16.55 -3.46
CA SER A 120 -9.62 16.01 -2.46
C SER A 120 -10.16 14.75 -1.76
N LEU A 121 -11.44 14.72 -1.37
CA LEU A 121 -12.05 13.52 -0.80
C LEU A 121 -12.06 12.36 -1.79
N ASN A 122 -12.47 12.60 -3.04
CA ASN A 122 -12.50 11.58 -4.08
C ASN A 122 -11.11 11.00 -4.34
N TYR A 123 -10.09 11.86 -4.39
CA TYR A 123 -8.70 11.44 -4.57
C TYR A 123 -8.24 10.53 -3.42
N VAL A 124 -8.42 10.96 -2.17
CA VAL A 124 -7.98 10.20 -1.00
C VAL A 124 -8.74 8.87 -0.88
N ILE A 125 -10.06 8.86 -1.10
CA ILE A 125 -10.86 7.62 -1.13
C ILE A 125 -10.32 6.64 -2.17
N THR A 126 -9.99 7.13 -3.37
CA THR A 126 -9.42 6.30 -4.44
C THR A 126 -8.09 5.69 -4.01
N LYS A 127 -7.20 6.49 -3.42
CA LYS A 127 -5.91 5.99 -2.90
C LYS A 127 -6.07 4.94 -1.80
N VAL A 128 -7.03 5.13 -0.90
CA VAL A 128 -7.33 4.11 0.13
C VAL A 128 -7.84 2.83 -0.52
N ARG A 129 -8.74 2.91 -1.51
CA ARG A 129 -9.26 1.73 -2.24
C ARG A 129 -8.16 0.99 -2.99
N ASP A 130 -7.30 1.70 -3.71
CA ASP A 130 -6.17 1.12 -4.45
C ASP A 130 -5.22 0.38 -3.51
N LEU A 131 -4.93 0.96 -2.34
CA LEU A 131 -4.09 0.32 -1.34
C LEU A 131 -4.77 -0.90 -0.72
N LYS A 132 -6.06 -0.78 -0.36
CA LYS A 132 -6.85 -1.88 0.21
C LYS A 132 -6.94 -3.09 -0.69
N HIS A 133 -6.93 -2.92 -2.01
CA HIS A 133 -6.96 -4.04 -2.95
C HIS A 133 -5.80 -5.02 -2.72
N ARG A 134 -4.65 -4.54 -2.23
CA ARG A 134 -3.47 -5.35 -1.90
C ARG A 134 -3.66 -6.24 -0.67
N TYR A 135 -4.70 -5.99 0.14
CA TYR A 135 -5.02 -6.71 1.37
C TYR A 135 -6.23 -7.64 1.19
N SER A 136 -6.37 -8.24 0.01
CA SER A 136 -7.52 -9.10 -0.32
C SER A 136 -7.61 -10.36 0.54
N GLN A 137 -6.47 -10.89 1.01
CA GLN A 137 -6.44 -12.04 1.92
C GLN A 137 -6.92 -11.64 3.32
N GLU A 138 -6.49 -10.50 3.83
CA GLU A 138 -6.94 -9.95 5.11
C GLU A 138 -8.44 -9.64 5.08
N GLN A 139 -8.97 -9.15 3.96
CA GLN A 139 -10.41 -8.97 3.76
C GLN A 139 -11.18 -10.29 3.79
N LYS A 140 -10.59 -11.39 3.31
CA LYS A 140 -11.18 -12.73 3.42
C LYS A 140 -11.20 -13.20 4.88
N VAL A 141 -10.06 -13.13 5.56
CA VAL A 141 -9.95 -13.51 6.98
C VAL A 141 -10.92 -12.71 7.85
N TRP A 142 -11.06 -11.41 7.59
CA TRP A 142 -12.03 -10.59 8.32
C TRP A 142 -13.48 -11.06 8.13
N ARG A 143 -13.88 -11.43 6.91
CA ARG A 143 -15.23 -11.97 6.67
C ARG A 143 -15.45 -13.26 7.45
N GLU A 144 -14.47 -14.16 7.42
CA GLU A 144 -14.52 -15.40 8.22
C GLU A 144 -14.66 -15.10 9.73
N LEU A 145 -13.95 -14.10 10.25
CA LEU A 145 -14.09 -13.66 11.64
C LEU A 145 -15.48 -13.09 11.95
N GLN A 146 -16.07 -12.32 11.03
CA GLN A 146 -17.44 -11.81 11.19
C GLN A 146 -18.46 -12.94 11.18
N ASP A 147 -18.29 -13.92 10.30
CA ASP A 147 -19.14 -15.10 10.21
C ASP A 147 -19.09 -15.88 11.53
N ILE A 148 -17.90 -16.13 12.08
CA ILE A 148 -17.71 -16.77 13.40
C ILE A 148 -18.37 -15.96 14.51
N HIS A 149 -18.17 -14.64 14.56
CA HIS A 149 -18.77 -13.79 15.59
C HIS A 149 -20.30 -13.67 15.47
N SER A 150 -20.86 -13.97 14.30
CA SER A 150 -22.30 -13.93 14.06
C SER A 150 -23.04 -15.21 14.50
N VAL A 151 -22.32 -16.28 14.84
CA VAL A 151 -22.90 -17.56 15.26
C VAL A 151 -23.75 -17.36 16.52
N LYS A 152 -25.04 -17.73 16.43
CA LYS A 152 -25.98 -17.67 17.55
C LYS A 152 -26.21 -19.05 18.11
N VAL A 153 -26.16 -19.18 19.43
CA VAL A 153 -26.43 -20.46 20.12
C VAL A 153 -27.90 -20.85 19.97
N LYS A 154 -28.15 -21.94 19.27
CA LYS A 154 -29.44 -22.60 19.06
C LYS A 154 -29.23 -24.12 19.05
N ASN A 155 -30.30 -24.91 19.14
CA ASN A 155 -30.19 -26.38 19.18
C ASN A 155 -29.39 -26.96 17.99
N GLU A 156 -29.60 -26.46 16.77
CA GLU A 156 -28.86 -26.89 15.58
C GLU A 156 -27.36 -26.56 15.66
N THR A 157 -27.00 -25.37 16.16
CA THR A 157 -25.60 -24.95 16.28
C THR A 157 -24.88 -25.67 17.41
N ILE A 158 -25.61 -26.06 18.47
CA ILE A 158 -25.05 -26.89 19.55
C ILE A 158 -24.63 -28.24 19.01
N GLN A 159 -25.48 -28.89 18.20
CA GLN A 159 -25.14 -30.17 17.56
C GLN A 159 -23.96 -30.00 16.59
N GLY A 160 -23.96 -28.95 15.77
CA GLY A 160 -22.85 -28.62 14.88
C GLY A 160 -21.52 -28.45 15.63
N ALA A 161 -21.53 -27.67 16.71
CA ALA A 161 -20.34 -27.43 17.53
C ALA A 161 -19.80 -28.71 18.16
N LEU A 162 -20.66 -29.62 18.61
CA LEU A 162 -20.21 -30.92 19.15
C LEU A 162 -19.56 -31.79 18.06
N ASN A 163 -19.98 -31.66 16.79
CA ASN A 163 -19.42 -32.44 15.68
C ASN A 163 -18.02 -31.98 15.28
N ASP A 164 -17.72 -30.68 15.32
CA ASP A 164 -16.43 -30.13 14.86
C ASP A 164 -15.46 -29.75 15.97
N PHE A 165 -15.90 -29.68 17.24
CA PHE A 165 -15.10 -29.21 18.36
C PHE A 165 -13.72 -29.88 18.45
N LEU A 166 -13.67 -31.22 18.41
CA LEU A 166 -12.40 -31.94 18.54
C LEU A 166 -11.43 -31.65 17.38
N MET A 167 -11.95 -31.39 16.18
CA MET A 167 -11.13 -31.03 15.03
C MET A 167 -10.48 -29.65 15.25
N VAL A 168 -11.27 -28.67 15.66
CA VAL A 168 -10.79 -27.31 15.96
C VAL A 168 -9.80 -27.33 17.12
N PHE A 169 -10.12 -28.03 18.20
CA PHE A 169 -9.28 -28.14 19.39
C PHE A 169 -7.91 -28.75 19.07
N ASN A 170 -7.88 -29.88 18.34
CA ASN A 170 -6.64 -30.55 17.99
C ASN A 170 -5.78 -29.70 17.03
N ARG A 171 -6.40 -29.04 16.04
CA ARG A 171 -5.69 -28.13 15.14
C ARG A 171 -5.05 -26.98 15.91
N ALA A 172 -5.81 -26.31 16.80
CA ALA A 172 -5.32 -25.20 17.61
C ALA A 172 -4.14 -25.61 18.50
N LYS A 173 -4.20 -26.80 19.11
CA LYS A 173 -3.12 -27.36 19.93
C LYS A 173 -1.81 -27.55 19.14
N THR A 174 -1.89 -27.92 17.87
CA THR A 174 -0.71 -28.13 17.01
C THR A 174 -0.13 -26.85 16.41
N GLU A 175 -0.96 -25.82 16.20
CA GLU A 175 -0.56 -24.60 15.49
C GLU A 175 0.43 -23.73 16.29
N LYS A 176 0.29 -23.71 17.62
CA LYS A 176 1.23 -23.04 18.54
C LYS A 176 1.76 -24.04 19.55
N PRO A 177 2.86 -24.76 19.26
CA PRO A 177 3.41 -25.71 20.21
C PRO A 177 3.80 -24.98 21.49
N VAL A 178 3.48 -25.60 22.63
CA VAL A 178 3.95 -25.12 23.94
C VAL A 178 5.47 -25.08 23.87
N LYS A 179 6.07 -23.90 24.08
CA LYS A 179 7.51 -23.82 24.34
C LYS A 179 7.75 -24.60 25.63
N LEU A 180 8.35 -25.78 25.52
CA LEU A 180 8.93 -26.47 26.67
C LEU A 180 9.98 -25.51 27.24
N GLN A 181 9.68 -24.95 28.42
CA GLN A 181 10.61 -24.17 29.22
C GLN A 181 11.61 -25.10 29.90
#